data_AF-A0A7V9FEC6-F1
#
_entry.id   AF-A0A7V9FEC6-F1
#
_cell.length_a   1.000
_cell.length_b   1.000
_cell.length_c   1.000
_cell.angle_alpha   90.00
_cell.angle_beta   90.00
_cell.angle_gamma   90.00
#
_symmetry.space_group_name_H-M   'P 1'
#
loop_
_entity.id
_entity.type
_entity.pdbx_description
1 polymer ?
#
loop_
_entity_poly.entity_id
_entity_poly.type
_entity_poly.pdbx_seq_one_letter_code
_entity_poly.pdbx_strand_id
1 'polypeptide(L)'
;VLALGIGASIGLAARAAPAMPDAREPAPLRGAALGSDTGLRLLVPDNPPFVLDVDTGAVIPSNVPASNRGTLRIFGVGGRAGVVVARSVWKRADIYGVTGRGARVSTLGTGANVWPAADGRSVWIQSVVSRSRCTLRRMGLEGRELRAPRPFPCATGSDPAGGSLGLVSRRTRVLDPDTGRLVLETRWGVVAGAGSTLVLQGPGKQLTLLDGATRVQRRLPWPSTFESASGQPAVDPRGRFVALVFGVPILYGKGGRPLQGLNVWILDTKTTKLTQLPGMPAFVAIKRTSLAWTDDGRLVLLGEMLDESGGRTKDVVAVWRPGQARLALKTIELPELNAGSNSFAVLR
;
A
#
# COMPACT_ATOMS: atom_id res chain seq x y z
N VAL A 1 24.30 13.94 -70.52
CA VAL A 1 23.57 13.19 -69.46
C VAL A 1 24.16 13.62 -68.12
N LEU A 2 23.57 14.63 -67.47
CA LEU A 2 23.91 15.06 -66.12
C LEU A 2 22.72 14.68 -65.23
N ALA A 3 22.95 13.79 -64.27
CA ALA A 3 21.94 13.37 -63.29
C ALA A 3 22.05 14.23 -62.02
N LEU A 4 21.00 14.99 -61.74
CA LEU A 4 20.79 15.70 -60.47
C LEU A 4 20.34 14.71 -59.39
N GLY A 5 21.15 14.57 -58.33
CA GLY A 5 20.79 13.82 -57.13
C GLY A 5 19.93 14.67 -56.18
N ILE A 6 18.72 14.22 -55.91
CA ILE A 6 17.81 14.81 -54.91
C ILE A 6 18.14 14.18 -53.55
N GLY A 7 18.72 14.97 -52.64
CA GLY A 7 18.90 14.59 -51.24
C GLY A 7 17.59 14.77 -50.46
N ALA A 8 16.99 13.66 -50.02
CA ALA A 8 15.83 13.68 -49.14
C ALA A 8 16.28 13.84 -47.68
N SER A 9 16.07 15.03 -47.13
CA SER A 9 16.25 15.32 -45.70
C SER A 9 15.11 14.67 -44.90
N ILE A 10 15.40 13.56 -44.22
CA ILE A 10 14.47 12.96 -43.26
C ILE A 10 14.43 13.85 -42.02
N GLY A 11 13.41 14.71 -41.93
CA GLY A 11 13.13 15.49 -40.72
C GLY A 11 12.74 14.55 -39.58
N LEU A 12 13.61 14.41 -38.57
CA LEU A 12 13.23 13.87 -37.27
C LEU A 12 12.23 14.83 -36.63
N ALA A 13 10.94 14.55 -36.78
CA ALA A 13 9.91 15.17 -35.94
C ALA A 13 10.10 14.66 -34.51
N ALA A 14 10.70 15.49 -33.66
CA ALA A 14 10.69 15.29 -32.22
C ALA A 14 9.23 15.23 -31.75
N ARG A 15 8.72 14.03 -31.45
CA ARG A 15 7.44 13.88 -30.76
C ARG A 15 7.57 14.57 -29.41
N ALA A 16 6.93 15.74 -29.29
CA ALA A 16 6.74 16.40 -28.01
C ALA A 16 6.16 15.38 -27.02
N ALA A 17 6.80 15.26 -25.86
CA ALA A 17 6.23 14.51 -24.76
C ALA A 17 4.84 15.10 -24.45
N PRO A 18 3.81 14.27 -24.20
CA PRO A 18 2.52 14.79 -23.78
C PRO A 18 2.73 15.68 -22.56
N ALA A 19 2.22 16.92 -22.64
CA ALA A 19 2.25 17.86 -21.54
C ALA A 19 1.67 17.18 -20.29
N MET A 20 2.33 17.34 -19.13
CA MET A 20 1.76 16.86 -17.88
C MET A 20 0.39 17.52 -17.70
N PRO A 21 -0.65 16.77 -17.25
CA PRO A 21 -1.91 17.39 -16.86
C PRO A 21 -1.62 18.53 -15.88
N ASP A 22 -2.30 19.66 -16.03
CA ASP A 22 -2.15 20.82 -15.14
C ASP A 22 -2.07 20.35 -13.69
N ALA A 23 -0.93 20.67 -13.08
CA ALA A 23 -0.60 20.32 -11.71
C ALA A 23 -1.66 20.90 -10.78
N ARG A 24 -2.67 20.10 -10.41
CA ARG A 24 -3.67 20.52 -9.42
C ARG A 24 -2.96 20.82 -8.11
N GLU A 25 -3.20 22.01 -7.57
CA GLU A 25 -2.74 22.36 -6.24
C GLU A 25 -3.43 21.46 -5.19
N PRO A 26 -2.72 21.10 -4.10
CA PRO A 26 -3.33 20.40 -2.99
C PRO A 26 -4.50 21.19 -2.40
N ALA A 27 -5.59 20.51 -2.08
CA ALA A 27 -6.79 21.10 -1.49
C ALA A 27 -7.36 20.20 -0.39
N PRO A 28 -8.30 20.67 0.46
CA PRO A 28 -9.03 19.78 1.35
C PRO A 28 -9.71 18.64 0.56
N LEU A 29 -9.70 17.42 1.09
CA LEU A 29 -10.27 16.25 0.40
C LEU A 29 -11.79 16.43 0.18
N ARG A 30 -12.25 16.20 -1.06
CA ARG A 30 -13.66 16.34 -1.47
C ARG A 30 -14.16 15.08 -2.16
N GLY A 31 -15.47 14.84 -2.07
CA GLY A 31 -16.13 13.63 -2.55
C GLY A 31 -17.66 13.75 -2.50
N ALA A 32 -18.35 12.68 -2.85
CA ALA A 32 -19.77 12.50 -2.55
C ALA A 32 -19.91 11.90 -1.14
N ALA A 33 -21.11 11.96 -0.54
CA ALA A 33 -21.36 11.26 0.72
C ALA A 33 -21.28 9.74 0.51
N LEU A 34 -20.68 9.03 1.45
CA LEU A 34 -20.70 7.58 1.51
C LEU A 34 -21.99 7.14 2.22
N GLY A 35 -22.76 6.26 1.57
CA GLY A 35 -23.98 5.69 2.14
C GLY A 35 -23.74 4.83 3.38
N SER A 36 -24.82 4.43 4.05
CA SER A 36 -24.79 3.65 5.30
C SER A 36 -24.52 2.15 5.11
N ASP A 37 -24.63 1.59 3.91
CA ASP A 37 -24.58 0.13 3.70
C ASP A 37 -23.32 -0.29 2.92
N THR A 38 -22.15 0.05 3.44
CA THR A 38 -20.87 -0.30 2.82
C THR A 38 -20.43 -1.72 3.14
N GLY A 39 -20.91 -2.29 4.24
CA GLY A 39 -20.47 -3.58 4.78
C GLY A 39 -19.02 -3.60 5.23
N LEU A 40 -18.35 -2.45 5.32
CA LEU A 40 -16.93 -2.34 5.63
C LEU A 40 -16.68 -2.38 7.14
N ARG A 41 -15.71 -3.20 7.52
CA ARG A 41 -15.10 -3.16 8.86
C ARG A 41 -13.61 -3.02 8.72
N LEU A 42 -13.01 -2.14 9.51
CA LEU A 42 -11.58 -1.84 9.44
C LEU A 42 -10.93 -2.25 10.76
N LEU A 43 -9.90 -3.09 10.72
CA LEU A 43 -9.03 -3.31 11.86
C LEU A 43 -8.06 -2.14 11.96
N VAL A 44 -8.23 -1.31 12.98
CA VAL A 44 -7.49 -0.05 13.17
C VAL A 44 -6.40 -0.25 14.22
N PRO A 45 -5.19 0.30 14.00
CA PRO A 45 -4.10 0.14 14.94
C PRO A 45 -4.36 1.08 16.12
N ASP A 46 -4.61 0.48 17.28
CA ASP A 46 -4.58 1.15 18.57
C ASP A 46 -4.06 0.16 19.61
N ASN A 47 -3.94 0.55 20.88
CA ASN A 47 -3.45 -0.33 21.93
C ASN A 47 -4.44 -0.46 23.10
N PRO A 48 -5.31 -1.49 23.11
CA PRO A 48 -5.41 -2.60 22.16
C PRO A 48 -6.03 -2.19 20.81
N PRO A 49 -5.81 -2.97 19.72
CA PRO A 49 -6.46 -2.70 18.44
C PRO A 49 -7.98 -2.81 18.54
N PHE A 50 -8.69 -2.14 17.63
CA PHE A 50 -10.14 -2.19 17.54
C PHE A 50 -10.62 -2.34 16.10
N VAL A 51 -11.91 -2.68 15.95
CA VAL A 51 -12.60 -2.77 14.68
C VAL A 51 -13.55 -1.58 14.55
N LEU A 52 -13.33 -0.76 13.53
CA LEU A 52 -14.28 0.28 13.14
C LEU A 52 -15.33 -0.32 12.20
N ASP A 53 -16.59 -0.24 12.58
CA ASP A 53 -17.72 -0.49 11.69
C ASP A 53 -18.05 0.79 10.93
N VAL A 54 -17.77 0.83 9.62
CA VAL A 54 -17.88 2.07 8.82
C VAL A 54 -19.33 2.51 8.65
N ASP A 55 -20.26 1.55 8.67
CA ASP A 55 -21.68 1.78 8.42
C ASP A 55 -22.33 2.51 9.60
N THR A 56 -21.93 2.16 10.81
CA THR A 56 -22.45 2.75 12.06
C THR A 56 -21.52 3.79 12.69
N GLY A 57 -20.24 3.78 12.35
CA GLY A 57 -19.19 4.52 13.06
C GLY A 57 -18.77 3.87 14.39
N ALA A 58 -19.31 2.70 14.74
CA ALA A 58 -19.05 2.05 16.01
C ALA A 58 -17.59 1.56 16.11
N VAL A 59 -16.97 1.83 17.25
CA VAL A 59 -15.66 1.30 17.64
C VAL A 59 -15.88 0.05 18.49
N ILE A 60 -15.51 -1.10 17.93
CA ILE A 60 -15.69 -2.42 18.56
C ILE A 60 -14.33 -2.89 19.06
N PRO A 61 -14.15 -3.11 20.38
CA PRO A 61 -12.90 -3.66 20.91
C PRO A 61 -12.54 -4.98 20.21
N SER A 62 -11.27 -5.15 19.83
CA SER A 62 -10.81 -6.44 19.35
C SER A 62 -10.42 -7.34 20.52
N ASN A 63 -10.45 -8.66 20.32
CA ASN A 63 -9.92 -9.62 21.29
C ASN A 63 -8.38 -9.75 21.20
N VAL A 64 -7.70 -8.84 20.49
CA VAL A 64 -6.23 -8.82 20.45
C VAL A 64 -5.73 -8.18 21.74
N PRO A 65 -4.85 -8.85 22.51
CA PRO A 65 -4.33 -8.28 23.75
C PRO A 65 -3.63 -6.94 23.54
N ALA A 66 -3.76 -6.06 24.53
CA ALA A 66 -2.96 -4.84 24.57
C ALA A 66 -1.47 -5.18 24.63
N SER A 67 -0.67 -4.49 23.84
CA SER A 67 0.79 -4.57 23.92
C SER A 67 1.28 -3.66 25.03
N ASN A 68 2.13 -4.19 25.92
CA ASN A 68 2.73 -3.40 26.99
C ASN A 68 3.83 -2.44 26.50
N ARG A 69 4.31 -2.59 25.25
CA ARG A 69 5.37 -1.73 24.69
C ARG A 69 5.21 -1.58 23.18
N GLY A 70 5.33 -0.34 22.69
CA GLY A 70 5.78 -0.08 21.34
C GLY A 70 4.71 0.09 20.24
N THR A 71 5.14 0.08 18.96
CA THR A 71 4.32 0.34 17.77
C THR A 71 3.58 -0.91 17.29
N LEU A 72 2.27 -0.83 17.13
CA LEU A 72 1.45 -1.86 16.50
C LEU A 72 1.42 -1.64 14.99
N ARG A 73 1.59 -2.70 14.20
CA ARG A 73 1.43 -2.66 12.74
C ARG A 73 0.34 -3.65 12.32
N ILE A 74 -0.46 -3.28 11.33
CA ILE A 74 -1.50 -4.14 10.79
C ILE A 74 -1.24 -4.37 9.31
N PHE A 75 -1.32 -5.63 8.89
CA PHE A 75 -1.20 -6.04 7.50
C PHE A 75 -2.52 -6.63 7.02
N GLY A 76 -3.06 -6.11 5.92
CA GLY A 76 -4.20 -6.71 5.24
C GLY A 76 -3.81 -8.00 4.52
N VAL A 77 -4.66 -9.02 4.60
CA VAL A 77 -4.49 -10.30 3.90
C VAL A 77 -5.70 -10.55 3.01
N GLY A 78 -5.45 -10.62 1.69
CA GLY A 78 -6.48 -10.95 0.69
C GLY A 78 -7.70 -10.02 0.66
N GLY A 79 -7.58 -8.79 1.19
CA GLY A 79 -8.66 -7.79 1.23
C GLY A 79 -9.84 -8.11 2.17
N ARG A 80 -9.66 -9.06 3.10
CA ARG A 80 -10.74 -9.55 3.98
C ARG A 80 -10.33 -9.87 5.42
N ALA A 81 -9.03 -9.90 5.71
CA ALA A 81 -8.49 -10.25 7.02
C ALA A 81 -7.31 -9.35 7.37
N GLY A 82 -6.96 -9.33 8.66
CA GLY A 82 -5.82 -8.57 9.17
C GLY A 82 -4.86 -9.45 9.94
N VAL A 83 -3.59 -9.06 9.98
CA VAL A 83 -2.61 -9.56 10.94
C VAL A 83 -2.05 -8.41 11.74
N VAL A 84 -2.15 -8.52 13.07
CA VAL A 84 -1.55 -7.58 14.01
C VAL A 84 -0.15 -8.05 14.35
N VAL A 85 0.82 -7.14 14.24
CA VAL A 85 2.19 -7.33 14.71
C VAL A 85 2.39 -6.38 15.89
N ALA A 86 2.27 -6.92 17.10
CA ALA A 86 2.38 -6.19 18.36
C ALA A 86 3.85 -6.04 18.78
N ARG A 87 4.35 -4.79 18.82
CA ARG A 87 5.78 -4.51 19.04
C ARG A 87 6.29 -5.24 20.29
N SER A 88 7.53 -5.68 20.15
CA SER A 88 8.57 -5.46 21.14
C SER A 88 9.77 -4.92 20.36
N VAL A 89 10.60 -4.12 21.01
CA VAL A 89 11.57 -3.21 20.39
C VAL A 89 12.64 -3.91 19.54
N TRP A 90 12.79 -5.25 19.57
CA TRP A 90 13.64 -6.01 18.64
C TRP A 90 13.14 -7.45 18.42
N LYS A 91 13.24 -7.92 17.16
CA LYS A 91 13.19 -9.31 16.62
C LYS A 91 12.04 -10.28 17.00
N ARG A 92 11.21 -10.01 18.01
CA ARG A 92 10.18 -10.95 18.51
C ARG A 92 8.91 -10.23 18.97
N ALA A 93 8.11 -9.80 18.00
CA ALA A 93 6.73 -9.34 18.17
C ALA A 93 5.79 -10.53 18.31
N ASP A 94 4.73 -10.38 19.10
CA ASP A 94 3.58 -11.27 19.08
C ASP A 94 2.73 -10.97 17.85
N ILE A 95 2.25 -12.03 17.20
CA ILE A 95 1.56 -11.94 15.91
C ILE A 95 0.20 -12.61 16.04
N TYR A 96 -0.84 -11.86 15.68
CA TYR A 96 -2.23 -12.29 15.79
C TYR A 96 -2.96 -12.21 14.45
N GLY A 97 -3.68 -13.25 14.06
CA GLY A 97 -4.59 -13.23 12.92
C GLY A 97 -5.96 -12.73 13.36
N VAL A 98 -6.58 -11.87 12.55
CA VAL A 98 -7.93 -11.35 12.79
C VAL A 98 -8.79 -11.61 11.56
N THR A 99 -9.85 -12.40 11.75
CA THR A 99 -10.74 -12.88 10.67
C THR A 99 -12.22 -12.77 11.06
N GLY A 100 -13.11 -13.12 10.14
CA GLY A 100 -14.56 -13.17 10.40
C GLY A 100 -15.11 -11.81 10.82
N ARG A 101 -14.81 -10.76 10.03
CA ARG A 101 -15.24 -9.38 10.33
C ARG A 101 -14.79 -8.84 11.69
N GLY A 102 -13.71 -9.40 12.24
CA GLY A 102 -13.13 -9.00 13.53
C GLY A 102 -13.53 -9.87 14.71
N ALA A 103 -14.44 -10.82 14.52
CA ALA A 103 -14.95 -11.66 15.60
C ALA A 103 -13.97 -12.76 16.03
N ARG A 104 -13.00 -13.13 15.19
CA ARG A 104 -12.08 -14.24 15.44
C ARG A 104 -10.65 -13.74 15.50
N VAL A 105 -9.99 -13.99 16.63
CA VAL A 105 -8.57 -13.71 16.84
C VAL A 105 -7.85 -15.03 17.08
N SER A 106 -6.70 -15.21 16.43
CA SER A 106 -5.85 -16.39 16.57
C SER A 106 -4.41 -15.97 16.87
N THR A 107 -3.70 -16.76 17.67
CA THR A 107 -2.27 -16.56 17.89
C THR A 107 -1.48 -17.23 16.76
N LEU A 108 -0.64 -16.47 16.05
CA LEU A 108 0.23 -16.98 14.98
C LEU A 108 1.69 -17.19 15.46
N GLY A 109 1.93 -16.98 16.76
CA GLY A 109 3.21 -17.06 17.43
C GLY A 109 4.01 -15.76 17.34
N THR A 110 5.34 -15.87 17.38
CA THR A 110 6.23 -14.69 17.40
C THR A 110 7.07 -14.53 16.13
N GLY A 111 7.45 -13.30 15.79
CA GLY A 111 8.39 -13.01 14.69
C GLY A 111 8.79 -11.53 14.62
N ALA A 112 9.57 -11.15 13.63
CA ALA A 112 9.99 -9.76 13.41
C ALA A 112 9.14 -9.03 12.37
N ASN A 113 8.61 -9.76 11.38
CA ASN A 113 7.77 -9.20 10.34
C ASN A 113 6.80 -10.24 9.77
N VAL A 114 5.77 -9.76 9.09
CA VAL A 114 4.73 -10.56 8.45
C VAL A 114 4.57 -10.15 7.00
N TRP A 115 4.40 -11.13 6.12
CA TRP A 115 4.11 -10.92 4.71
C TRP A 115 2.88 -11.73 4.31
N PRO A 116 1.83 -11.10 3.75
CA PRO A 116 0.68 -11.83 3.22
C PRO A 116 1.12 -12.86 2.18
N ALA A 117 0.58 -14.08 2.25
CA ALA A 117 0.79 -15.07 1.21
C ALA A 117 -0.20 -14.84 0.05
N ALA A 118 0.14 -15.35 -1.14
CA ALA A 118 -0.66 -15.19 -2.35
C ALA A 118 -2.04 -15.88 -2.28
N ASP A 119 -2.24 -16.83 -1.36
CA ASP A 119 -3.52 -17.52 -1.17
C ASP A 119 -4.60 -16.67 -0.48
N GLY A 120 -4.22 -15.50 0.06
CA GLY A 120 -5.12 -14.61 0.80
C GLY A 120 -5.68 -15.20 2.10
N ARG A 121 -5.08 -16.29 2.62
CA ARG A 121 -5.55 -17.04 3.79
C ARG A 121 -4.42 -17.41 4.76
N SER A 122 -3.18 -17.19 4.38
CA SER A 122 -2.00 -17.44 5.22
C SER A 122 -1.02 -16.28 5.14
N VAL A 123 -0.04 -16.33 6.03
CA VAL A 123 1.05 -15.37 6.07
C VAL A 123 2.40 -16.07 6.26
N TRP A 124 3.42 -15.42 5.74
CA TRP A 124 4.81 -15.74 6.02
C TRP A 124 5.29 -14.91 7.20
N ILE A 125 5.76 -15.59 8.25
CA ILE A 125 6.34 -14.96 9.43
C ILE A 125 7.86 -15.04 9.31
N GLN A 126 8.48 -13.87 9.29
CA GLN A 126 9.94 -13.72 9.25
C GLN A 126 10.47 -13.48 10.66
N SER A 127 11.43 -14.28 11.10
CA SER A 127 12.19 -14.04 12.33
C SER A 127 13.64 -13.70 12.01
N VAL A 128 14.25 -12.80 12.77
CA VAL A 128 15.63 -12.36 12.54
C VAL A 128 16.57 -13.20 13.41
N VAL A 129 17.48 -13.93 12.78
CA VAL A 129 18.56 -14.67 13.48
C VAL A 129 19.78 -13.75 13.63
N SER A 130 20.25 -13.16 12.52
CA SER A 130 21.31 -12.15 12.51
C SER A 130 21.01 -11.05 11.49
N ARG A 131 21.91 -10.07 11.33
CA ARG A 131 21.70 -8.89 10.46
C ARG A 131 21.27 -9.23 9.02
N SER A 132 21.73 -10.37 8.49
CA SER A 132 21.43 -10.83 7.13
C SER A 132 20.78 -12.21 7.08
N ARG A 133 20.61 -12.89 8.23
CA ARG A 133 20.04 -14.24 8.30
C ARG A 133 18.69 -14.17 8.99
N CYS A 134 17.67 -14.62 8.28
CA CYS A 134 16.32 -14.75 8.80
C CYS A 134 15.87 -16.19 8.71
N THR A 135 14.82 -16.53 9.45
CA THR A 135 13.99 -17.70 9.17
C THR A 135 12.63 -17.27 8.70
N LEU A 136 12.00 -18.13 7.89
CA LEU A 136 10.65 -17.92 7.37
C LEU A 136 9.81 -19.16 7.69
N ARG A 137 8.62 -18.96 8.25
CA ARG A 137 7.60 -20.01 8.45
C ARG A 137 6.27 -19.56 7.86
N ARG A 138 5.37 -20.49 7.54
CA ARG A 138 4.03 -20.17 7.02
C ARG A 138 2.98 -20.54 8.06
N MET A 139 2.10 -19.60 8.37
CA MET A 139 0.97 -19.80 9.28
C MET A 139 -0.34 -19.51 8.55
N GLY A 140 -1.34 -20.37 8.71
CA GLY A 140 -2.72 -20.05 8.40
C GLY A 140 -3.24 -18.97 9.36
N LEU A 141 -4.19 -18.16 8.91
CA LEU A 141 -4.79 -17.10 9.73
C LEU A 141 -5.60 -17.63 10.92
N GLU A 142 -5.86 -18.94 10.97
CA GLU A 142 -6.46 -19.67 12.07
C GLU A 142 -5.44 -20.14 13.13
N GLY A 143 -4.15 -19.87 12.94
CA GLY A 143 -3.07 -20.26 13.87
C GLY A 143 -2.42 -21.61 13.55
N ARG A 144 -2.86 -22.30 12.49
CA ARG A 144 -2.24 -23.56 12.05
C ARG A 144 -0.88 -23.30 11.39
N GLU A 145 0.16 -24.00 11.83
CA GLU A 145 1.42 -24.01 11.09
C GLU A 145 1.24 -24.79 9.78
N LEU A 146 1.46 -24.11 8.67
CA LEU A 146 1.41 -24.69 7.33
C LEU A 146 2.81 -25.10 6.85
N ARG A 147 3.84 -24.47 7.41
CA ARG A 147 5.23 -24.76 7.09
C ARG A 147 6.17 -24.37 8.20
N ALA A 148 7.03 -25.32 8.59
CA ALA A 148 8.06 -25.12 9.61
C ALA A 148 9.06 -24.01 9.26
N PRO A 149 9.66 -23.36 10.28
CA PRO A 149 10.72 -22.37 10.08
C PRO A 149 11.91 -22.93 9.31
N ARG A 150 12.36 -22.18 8.29
CA ARG A 150 13.56 -22.52 7.51
C ARG A 150 14.43 -21.28 7.26
N PRO A 151 15.74 -21.44 7.02
CA PRO A 151 16.59 -20.31 6.63
C PRO A 151 16.06 -19.59 5.38
N PHE A 152 16.07 -18.26 5.43
CA PHE A 152 15.62 -17.41 4.32
C PHE A 152 16.37 -16.06 4.34
N PRO A 153 16.73 -15.49 3.17
CA PRO A 153 17.27 -14.14 3.12
C PRO A 153 16.27 -13.14 3.68
N CYS A 154 16.70 -12.25 4.59
CA CYS A 154 15.78 -11.28 5.18
C CYS A 154 15.08 -10.45 4.09
N ALA A 155 13.76 -10.61 4.01
CA ALA A 155 12.90 -9.83 3.12
C ALA A 155 12.69 -8.44 3.70
N THR A 156 12.58 -7.48 2.80
CA THR A 156 12.34 -6.06 3.06
C THR A 156 10.98 -5.61 2.55
N GLY A 157 10.32 -6.44 1.75
CA GLY A 157 8.95 -6.25 1.25
C GLY A 157 8.38 -7.58 0.81
N SER A 158 7.06 -7.68 0.76
CA SER A 158 6.37 -8.63 -0.13
C SER A 158 6.28 -7.98 -1.50
N ASP A 159 6.32 -8.76 -2.59
CA ASP A 159 5.52 -8.38 -3.76
C ASP A 159 4.06 -8.38 -3.25
N PRO A 160 3.51 -7.19 -2.90
CA PRO A 160 2.46 -6.98 -1.89
C PRO A 160 1.19 -7.78 -2.14
N ALA A 161 0.31 -7.87 -1.13
CA ALA A 161 -0.94 -8.63 -1.15
C ALA A 161 -1.70 -8.52 -2.50
N GLY A 162 -1.54 -9.52 -3.37
CA GLY A 162 -2.04 -9.51 -4.75
C GLY A 162 -0.98 -9.78 -5.83
N GLY A 163 0.31 -9.63 -5.51
CA GLY A 163 1.45 -10.11 -6.28
C GLY A 163 1.70 -11.59 -6.03
N SER A 164 1.98 -12.34 -7.09
CA SER A 164 2.20 -13.80 -7.02
C SER A 164 3.66 -14.20 -7.16
N LEU A 165 4.59 -13.23 -7.28
CA LEU A 165 5.99 -13.53 -7.61
C LEU A 165 6.85 -13.92 -6.39
N GLY A 166 6.56 -13.37 -5.20
CA GLY A 166 7.22 -13.77 -3.95
C GLY A 166 7.61 -12.64 -3.00
N LEU A 167 8.71 -12.83 -2.28
CA LEU A 167 9.22 -11.87 -1.29
C LEU A 167 10.42 -11.10 -1.82
N VAL A 168 10.43 -9.79 -1.59
CA VAL A 168 11.49 -8.88 -2.02
C VAL A 168 12.59 -8.83 -0.95
N SER A 169 13.81 -9.18 -1.33
CA SER A 169 15.01 -9.07 -0.52
C SER A 169 15.97 -8.06 -1.14
N ARG A 170 16.65 -7.26 -0.28
CA ARG A 170 17.59 -6.20 -0.70
C ARG A 170 17.02 -5.22 -1.74
N ARG A 171 15.69 -5.01 -1.72
CA ARG A 171 14.92 -4.19 -2.66
C ARG A 171 14.91 -4.63 -4.13
N THR A 172 15.84 -5.45 -4.61
CA THR A 172 15.98 -5.78 -6.05
C THR A 172 15.83 -7.26 -6.38
N ARG A 173 15.70 -8.14 -5.39
CA ARG A 173 15.62 -9.59 -5.61
C ARG A 173 14.27 -10.12 -5.16
N VAL A 174 13.55 -10.79 -6.04
CA VAL A 174 12.30 -11.48 -5.72
C VAL A 174 12.61 -12.95 -5.54
N LEU A 175 12.27 -13.47 -4.37
CA LEU A 175 12.52 -14.85 -3.96
C LEU A 175 11.20 -15.57 -3.78
N ASP A 176 11.12 -16.79 -4.29
CA ASP A 176 10.02 -17.69 -4.00
C ASP A 176 10.02 -18.02 -2.49
N PRO A 177 8.96 -17.69 -1.73
CA PRO A 177 8.92 -17.91 -0.29
C PRO A 177 8.76 -19.38 0.09
N ASP A 178 8.41 -20.26 -0.84
CA ASP A 178 8.33 -21.69 -0.63
C ASP A 178 9.68 -22.37 -0.88
N THR A 179 10.36 -22.05 -1.98
CA THR A 179 11.64 -22.72 -2.29
C THR A 179 12.86 -21.95 -1.80
N GLY A 180 12.77 -20.63 -1.67
CA GLY A 180 13.90 -19.74 -1.43
C GLY A 180 14.72 -19.42 -2.67
N ARG A 181 14.29 -19.91 -3.85
CA ARG A 181 14.98 -19.66 -5.12
C ARG A 181 14.75 -18.23 -5.58
N LEU A 182 15.76 -17.67 -6.27
CA LEU A 182 15.64 -16.40 -6.99
C LEU A 182 14.67 -16.56 -8.16
N VAL A 183 13.59 -15.81 -8.14
CA VAL A 183 12.59 -15.74 -9.23
C VAL A 183 12.98 -14.66 -10.22
N LEU A 184 13.44 -13.51 -9.72
CA LEU A 184 13.76 -12.34 -10.52
C LEU A 184 14.76 -11.44 -9.80
N GLU A 185 15.67 -10.85 -10.57
CA GLU A 185 16.54 -9.78 -10.12
C GLU A 185 16.34 -8.55 -11.00
N THR A 186 16.14 -7.41 -10.35
CA THR A 186 15.78 -6.15 -11.01
C THR A 186 16.91 -5.14 -10.87
N ARG A 187 17.05 -4.26 -11.87
CA ARG A 187 18.02 -3.16 -11.81
C ARG A 187 17.66 -2.11 -10.74
N TRP A 188 16.37 -1.96 -10.47
CA TRP A 188 15.82 -0.91 -9.61
C TRP A 188 14.97 -1.50 -8.49
N GLY A 189 14.80 -0.73 -7.42
CA GLY A 189 14.04 -1.18 -6.25
C GLY A 189 12.58 -1.48 -6.60
N VAL A 190 12.09 -2.64 -6.15
CA VAL A 190 10.68 -3.01 -6.22
C VAL A 190 9.90 -2.16 -5.23
N VAL A 191 8.90 -1.44 -5.73
CA VAL A 191 7.98 -0.61 -4.94
C VAL A 191 6.71 -1.38 -4.61
N ALA A 192 6.15 -2.05 -5.61
CA ALA A 192 4.93 -2.84 -5.53
C ALA A 192 4.95 -3.90 -6.62
N GLY A 193 3.96 -4.77 -6.62
CA GLY A 193 3.60 -5.57 -7.76
C GLY A 193 2.21 -6.15 -7.58
N ALA A 194 1.60 -6.46 -8.71
CA ALA A 194 0.21 -6.88 -8.84
C ALA A 194 0.16 -7.99 -9.88
N GLY A 195 -0.32 -9.17 -9.47
CA GLY A 195 -0.22 -10.39 -10.27
C GLY A 195 1.24 -10.74 -10.54
N SER A 196 1.60 -10.82 -11.82
CA SER A 196 2.98 -11.07 -12.27
C SER A 196 3.75 -9.80 -12.65
N THR A 197 3.21 -8.61 -12.41
CA THR A 197 3.83 -7.34 -12.84
C THR A 197 4.38 -6.58 -11.65
N LEU A 198 5.66 -6.19 -11.72
CA LEU A 198 6.31 -5.36 -10.71
C LEU A 198 6.30 -3.88 -11.12
N VAL A 199 6.15 -3.00 -10.14
CA VAL A 199 6.45 -1.58 -10.24
C VAL A 199 7.81 -1.33 -9.61
N LEU A 200 8.72 -0.78 -10.39
CA LEU A 200 10.08 -0.46 -9.99
C LEU A 200 10.27 1.06 -9.94
N GLN A 201 11.09 1.53 -9.00
CA GLN A 201 11.49 2.93 -8.92
C GLN A 201 12.98 3.08 -9.21
N GLY A 202 13.27 3.70 -10.35
CA GLY A 202 14.59 4.09 -10.79
C GLY A 202 15.00 5.49 -10.33
N PRO A 203 16.21 5.94 -10.69
CA PRO A 203 16.68 7.28 -10.39
C PRO A 203 15.85 8.36 -11.11
N GLY A 204 15.92 9.60 -10.63
CA GLY A 204 15.37 10.77 -11.35
C GLY A 204 13.85 10.71 -11.57
N LYS A 205 13.09 10.31 -10.55
CA LYS A 205 11.61 10.22 -10.63
C LYS A 205 11.14 9.26 -11.74
N GLN A 206 11.84 8.16 -11.96
CA GLN A 206 11.45 7.16 -12.96
C GLN A 206 10.67 6.00 -12.33
N LEU A 207 9.49 5.72 -12.87
CA LEU A 207 8.77 4.48 -12.61
C LEU A 207 8.88 3.55 -13.82
N THR A 208 8.91 2.25 -13.56
CA THR A 208 8.95 1.23 -14.61
C THR A 208 8.08 0.04 -14.23
N LEU A 209 7.29 -0.44 -15.17
CA LEU A 209 6.64 -1.75 -15.07
C LEU A 209 7.56 -2.81 -15.62
N LEU A 210 7.66 -3.90 -14.90
CA LEU A 210 8.36 -5.10 -15.33
C LEU A 210 7.39 -6.26 -15.28
N ASP A 211 7.11 -6.85 -16.44
CA ASP A 211 6.39 -8.11 -16.52
C ASP A 211 7.31 -9.24 -16.05
N GLY A 212 6.93 -9.94 -14.99
CA GLY A 212 7.74 -10.95 -14.34
C GLY A 212 7.98 -12.19 -15.20
N ALA A 213 7.07 -12.51 -16.13
CA ALA A 213 7.14 -13.70 -16.98
C ALA A 213 7.97 -13.45 -18.24
N THR A 214 7.63 -12.39 -18.99
CA THR A 214 8.26 -12.03 -20.27
C THR A 214 9.51 -11.18 -20.10
N ARG A 215 9.74 -10.62 -18.90
CA ARG A 215 10.80 -9.65 -18.59
C ARG A 215 10.70 -8.32 -19.36
N VAL A 216 9.60 -8.09 -20.07
CA VAL A 216 9.36 -6.84 -20.79
C VAL A 216 9.27 -5.68 -19.80
N GLN A 217 9.97 -4.59 -20.08
CA GLN A 217 9.95 -3.38 -19.27
C GLN A 217 9.24 -2.25 -20.01
N ARG A 218 8.44 -1.49 -19.27
CA ARG A 218 7.81 -0.26 -19.76
C ARG A 218 8.07 0.88 -18.79
N ARG A 219 8.77 1.91 -19.26
CA ARG A 219 8.92 3.16 -18.52
C ARG A 219 7.56 3.84 -18.40
N LEU A 220 7.24 4.33 -17.21
CA LEU A 220 6.09 5.17 -16.94
C LEU A 220 6.55 6.60 -16.69
N PRO A 221 5.78 7.61 -17.14
CA PRO A 221 6.02 8.99 -16.73
C PRO A 221 5.81 9.10 -15.22
N TRP A 222 6.55 10.00 -14.58
CA TRP A 222 6.28 10.36 -13.20
C TRP A 222 4.93 11.08 -13.13
N PRO A 223 3.95 10.57 -12.36
CA PRO A 223 2.61 11.13 -12.44
C PRO A 223 2.36 12.29 -11.45
N SER A 224 3.24 12.48 -10.46
CA SER A 224 2.98 13.41 -9.36
C SER A 224 3.83 14.67 -9.44
N THR A 225 3.27 15.80 -9.04
CA THR A 225 4.04 17.02 -8.76
C THR A 225 4.95 16.86 -7.54
N PHE A 226 4.64 15.90 -6.67
CA PHE A 226 5.45 15.58 -5.50
C PHE A 226 6.68 14.79 -5.91
N GLU A 227 7.82 15.12 -5.29
CA GLU A 227 9.13 14.66 -5.75
C GLU A 227 9.45 13.21 -5.39
N SER A 228 8.74 12.64 -4.43
CA SER A 228 9.01 11.29 -3.93
C SER A 228 7.74 10.46 -3.72
N ALA A 229 7.82 9.18 -4.09
CA ALA A 229 6.87 8.15 -3.70
C ALA A 229 7.27 7.65 -2.30
N SER A 230 6.84 8.37 -1.27
CA SER A 230 7.26 8.15 0.12
C SER A 230 6.29 7.28 0.94
N GLY A 231 5.08 7.04 0.43
CA GLY A 231 4.08 6.22 1.11
C GLY A 231 4.14 4.75 0.70
N GLN A 232 3.60 3.89 1.57
CA GLN A 232 3.43 2.47 1.24
C GLN A 232 2.32 2.33 0.17
N PRO A 233 2.60 1.68 -0.97
CA PRO A 233 1.58 1.45 -1.98
C PRO A 233 0.54 0.44 -1.48
N ALA A 234 -0.70 0.59 -1.97
CA ALA A 234 -1.77 -0.39 -1.73
C ALA A 234 -2.06 -1.15 -3.03
N VAL A 235 -2.07 -2.49 -2.96
CA VAL A 235 -2.27 -3.35 -4.13
C VAL A 235 -3.61 -4.06 -4.05
N ASP A 236 -4.31 -4.09 -5.19
CA ASP A 236 -5.55 -4.84 -5.35
C ASP A 236 -5.24 -6.34 -5.21
N PRO A 237 -5.90 -7.06 -4.29
CA PRO A 237 -5.64 -8.49 -4.07
C PRO A 237 -5.93 -9.35 -5.31
N ARG A 238 -6.63 -8.81 -6.33
CA ARG A 238 -6.85 -9.48 -7.62
C ARG A 238 -5.72 -9.28 -8.62
N GLY A 239 -4.67 -8.54 -8.25
CA GLY A 239 -3.43 -8.43 -9.03
C GLY A 239 -3.50 -7.50 -10.24
N ARG A 240 -4.47 -6.56 -10.28
CA ARG A 240 -4.60 -5.63 -11.43
C ARG A 240 -4.18 -4.19 -11.12
N PHE A 241 -4.54 -3.67 -9.95
CA PHE A 241 -4.34 -2.26 -9.64
C PHE A 241 -3.30 -2.05 -8.55
N VAL A 242 -2.52 -0.98 -8.70
CA VAL A 242 -1.61 -0.47 -7.67
C VAL A 242 -1.97 0.98 -7.39
N ALA A 243 -2.29 1.30 -6.13
CA ALA A 243 -2.38 2.67 -5.66
C ALA A 243 -0.98 3.12 -5.22
N LEU A 244 -0.36 3.99 -6.03
CA LEU A 244 0.93 4.62 -5.77
C LEU A 244 0.73 5.85 -4.91
N VAL A 245 1.50 5.93 -3.82
CA VAL A 245 1.32 6.95 -2.78
C VAL A 245 2.49 7.91 -2.76
N PHE A 246 2.21 9.18 -3.05
CA PHE A 246 3.18 10.27 -3.02
C PHE A 246 2.80 11.19 -1.87
N GLY A 247 3.68 11.30 -0.87
CA GLY A 247 3.45 12.12 0.31
C GLY A 247 4.51 13.20 0.46
N VAL A 248 4.10 14.41 0.81
CA VAL A 248 5.00 15.51 1.15
C VAL A 248 4.77 15.88 2.62
N PRO A 249 5.79 15.76 3.48
CA PRO A 249 5.64 16.02 4.91
C PRO A 249 5.50 17.51 5.25
N ILE A 250 5.99 18.39 4.37
CA ILE A 250 5.94 19.85 4.54
C ILE A 250 5.66 20.51 3.19
N LEU A 251 4.49 21.11 3.07
CA LEU A 251 4.07 22.04 2.03
C LEU A 251 3.88 23.40 2.70
N TYR A 252 4.45 24.47 2.14
CA TYR A 252 4.21 25.81 2.67
C TYR A 252 2.92 26.36 2.05
N GLY A 253 1.86 26.41 2.85
CA GLY A 253 0.58 27.01 2.47
C GLY A 253 0.55 28.53 2.67
N LYS A 254 -0.60 29.14 2.34
CA LYS A 254 -0.87 30.54 2.69
C LYS A 254 -0.86 30.67 4.22
N GLY A 255 -0.01 31.54 4.77
CA GLY A 255 0.11 31.74 6.23
C GLY A 255 1.30 31.03 6.91
N GLY A 256 2.20 30.40 6.16
CA GLY A 256 3.52 29.98 6.67
C GLY A 256 3.53 28.73 7.57
N ARG A 257 2.37 28.09 7.79
CA ARG A 257 2.28 26.82 8.55
C ARG A 257 2.58 25.61 7.64
N PRO A 258 3.28 24.58 8.17
CA PRO A 258 3.58 23.38 7.41
C PRO A 258 2.30 22.54 7.20
N LEU A 259 1.90 22.36 5.95
CA LEU A 259 0.84 21.45 5.53
C LEU A 259 1.44 20.09 5.14
N GLN A 260 0.66 19.03 5.24
CA GLN A 260 1.01 17.72 4.72
C GLN A 260 0.13 17.40 3.52
N GLY A 261 0.75 16.92 2.44
CA GLY A 261 0.08 16.63 1.17
C GLY A 261 0.16 15.17 0.81
N LEU A 262 -0.95 14.62 0.32
CA LEU A 262 -1.04 13.29 -0.24
C LEU A 262 -1.52 13.37 -1.69
N ASN A 263 -0.85 12.65 -2.58
CA ASN A 263 -1.30 12.47 -3.95
C ASN A 263 -1.29 10.97 -4.26
N VAL A 264 -2.44 10.44 -4.64
CA VAL A 264 -2.59 9.00 -4.93
C VAL A 264 -2.88 8.83 -6.42
N TRP A 265 -2.13 7.94 -7.06
CA TRP A 265 -2.32 7.56 -8.45
C TRP A 265 -2.59 6.07 -8.56
N ILE A 266 -3.61 5.73 -9.35
CA ILE A 266 -3.99 4.35 -9.62
C ILE A 266 -3.35 3.93 -10.94
N LEU A 267 -2.50 2.93 -10.83
CA LEU A 267 -1.92 2.22 -11.96
C LEU A 267 -2.77 0.99 -12.27
N ASP A 268 -3.27 0.91 -13.50
CA ASP A 268 -3.79 -0.34 -14.08
C ASP A 268 -2.63 -1.08 -14.76
N THR A 269 -2.17 -2.19 -14.19
CA THR A 269 -1.01 -2.93 -14.71
C THR A 269 -1.28 -3.59 -16.05
N LYS A 270 -2.55 -3.82 -16.40
CA LYS A 270 -2.94 -4.41 -17.69
C LYS A 270 -2.88 -3.39 -18.83
N THR A 271 -3.40 -2.18 -18.59
CA THR A 271 -3.44 -1.12 -19.62
C THR A 271 -2.27 -0.15 -19.53
N THR A 272 -1.46 -0.25 -18.48
CA THR A 272 -0.36 0.65 -18.13
C THR A 272 -0.80 2.11 -17.92
N LYS A 273 -2.11 2.34 -17.75
CA LYS A 273 -2.67 3.66 -17.53
C LYS A 273 -2.49 4.08 -16.08
N LEU A 274 -1.97 5.29 -15.90
CA LEU A 274 -1.96 6.00 -14.62
C LEU A 274 -3.14 6.97 -14.58
N THR A 275 -3.96 6.90 -13.54
CA THR A 275 -5.09 7.80 -13.32
C THR A 275 -5.02 8.34 -11.90
N GLN A 276 -5.07 9.66 -11.75
CA GLN A 276 -5.08 10.28 -10.42
C GLN A 276 -6.37 9.89 -9.69
N LEU A 277 -6.26 9.50 -8.42
CA LEU A 277 -7.43 9.24 -7.59
C LEU A 277 -8.26 10.53 -7.48
N PRO A 278 -9.59 10.50 -7.69
CA PRO A 278 -10.41 11.70 -7.58
C PRO A 278 -10.22 12.42 -6.24
N GLY A 279 -10.18 13.74 -6.25
CA GLY A 279 -9.96 14.54 -5.04
C GLY A 279 -8.49 14.70 -4.62
N MET A 280 -7.53 14.17 -5.39
CA MET A 280 -6.09 14.38 -5.15
C MET A 280 -5.51 15.49 -6.05
N PRO A 281 -4.40 16.14 -5.64
CA PRO A 281 -3.75 16.00 -4.33
C PRO A 281 -4.57 16.62 -3.19
N ALA A 282 -4.44 16.07 -1.98
CA ALA A 282 -5.23 16.45 -0.82
C ALA A 282 -4.39 16.79 0.43
N PHE A 283 -4.90 17.69 1.27
CA PHE A 283 -4.34 17.95 2.61
C PHE A 283 -4.76 16.87 3.60
N VAL A 284 -3.78 16.12 4.10
CA VAL A 284 -4.00 15.01 5.05
C VAL A 284 -2.81 14.91 5.98
N ALA A 285 -3.00 14.40 7.19
CA ALA A 285 -1.88 13.98 8.02
C ALA A 285 -1.30 12.67 7.46
N ILE A 286 -0.21 12.73 6.69
CA ILE A 286 0.34 11.57 5.97
C ILE A 286 0.75 10.43 6.92
N LYS A 287 1.17 10.75 8.14
CA LYS A 287 1.52 9.75 9.18
C LYS A 287 0.30 9.09 9.83
N ARG A 288 -0.90 9.62 9.60
CA ARG A 288 -2.19 9.12 10.10
C ARG A 288 -3.12 8.66 8.97
N THR A 289 -2.64 8.61 7.72
CA THR A 289 -3.44 8.24 6.55
C THR A 289 -2.88 7.00 5.86
N SER A 290 -3.71 5.99 5.62
CA SER A 290 -3.32 4.77 4.92
C SER A 290 -4.39 4.33 3.91
N LEU A 291 -4.05 3.34 3.08
CA LEU A 291 -4.93 2.80 2.06
C LEU A 291 -4.90 1.27 2.06
N ALA A 292 -6.04 0.66 1.79
CA ALA A 292 -6.17 -0.77 1.62
C ALA A 292 -7.22 -1.11 0.56
N TRP A 293 -6.99 -2.18 -0.20
CA TRP A 293 -7.98 -2.72 -1.10
C TRP A 293 -8.83 -3.79 -0.39
N THR A 294 -10.11 -3.76 -0.67
CA THR A 294 -11.05 -4.86 -0.40
C THR A 294 -10.88 -5.97 -1.43
N ASP A 295 -11.28 -7.18 -1.06
CA ASP A 295 -11.40 -8.31 -1.98
C ASP A 295 -12.45 -8.09 -3.09
N ASP A 296 -13.40 -7.18 -2.87
CA ASP A 296 -14.43 -6.81 -3.83
C ASP A 296 -14.02 -5.69 -4.79
N GLY A 297 -12.82 -5.10 -4.64
CA GLY A 297 -12.22 -4.14 -5.59
C GLY A 297 -12.52 -2.67 -5.31
N ARG A 298 -12.93 -2.35 -4.09
CA ARG A 298 -12.90 -0.99 -3.55
C ARG A 298 -11.53 -0.70 -2.95
N LEU A 299 -10.98 0.46 -3.28
CA LEU A 299 -9.92 1.10 -2.53
C LEU A 299 -10.56 1.86 -1.37
N VAL A 300 -10.04 1.64 -0.17
CA VAL A 300 -10.44 2.32 1.06
C VAL A 300 -9.26 3.17 1.54
N LEU A 301 -9.52 4.42 1.87
CA LEU A 301 -8.61 5.31 2.57
C LEU A 301 -9.19 5.59 3.95
N LEU A 302 -8.36 5.46 4.98
CA LEU A 302 -8.64 5.90 6.34
C LEU A 302 -7.60 6.94 6.69
N GLY A 303 -8.01 8.12 7.12
CA GLY A 303 -7.06 9.15 7.49
C GLY A 303 -7.64 10.39 8.15
N GLU A 304 -6.73 11.18 8.70
CA GLU A 304 -7.00 12.47 9.32
C GLU A 304 -6.86 13.58 8.28
N MET A 305 -7.92 14.37 8.09
CA MET A 305 -7.97 15.48 7.15
C MET A 305 -7.49 16.77 7.80
N LEU A 306 -6.77 17.58 7.01
CA LEU A 306 -6.29 18.89 7.41
C LEU A 306 -7.00 19.99 6.64
N ASP A 307 -7.20 21.14 7.26
CA ASP A 307 -7.60 22.37 6.56
C ASP A 307 -6.39 23.10 5.96
N GLU A 308 -6.65 24.23 5.29
CA GLU A 308 -5.63 25.07 4.67
C GLU A 308 -4.69 25.76 5.69
N SER A 309 -5.04 25.76 6.98
CA SER A 309 -4.20 26.27 8.06
C SER A 309 -3.32 25.17 8.70
N GLY A 310 -3.49 23.92 8.28
CA GLY A 310 -2.80 22.75 8.82
C GLY A 310 -3.45 22.21 10.09
N GLY A 311 -4.62 22.74 10.47
CA GLY A 311 -5.42 22.26 11.58
C GLY A 311 -6.10 20.93 11.23
N ARG A 312 -6.15 20.01 12.21
CA ARG A 312 -6.98 18.82 12.11
C ARG A 312 -8.44 19.23 12.01
N THR A 313 -9.15 18.68 11.03
CA THR A 313 -10.59 18.93 10.86
C THR A 313 -11.43 17.74 11.27
N LYS A 314 -11.16 16.57 10.69
CA LYS A 314 -11.95 15.36 10.88
C LYS A 314 -11.20 14.11 10.43
N ASP A 315 -11.54 12.97 11.00
CA ASP A 315 -11.16 11.68 10.44
C ASP A 315 -12.18 11.27 9.38
N VAL A 316 -11.69 10.61 8.33
CA VAL A 316 -12.54 10.19 7.21
C VAL A 316 -12.24 8.77 6.77
N VAL A 317 -13.31 8.09 6.35
CA VAL A 317 -13.24 6.94 5.46
C VAL A 317 -13.61 7.41 4.06
N ALA A 318 -12.70 7.22 3.10
CA ALA A 318 -12.99 7.39 1.69
C ALA A 318 -13.03 6.03 0.99
N VAL A 319 -14.00 5.84 0.10
CA VAL A 319 -14.17 4.62 -0.68
C VAL A 319 -14.24 4.98 -2.16
N TRP A 320 -13.56 4.21 -2.99
CA TRP A 320 -13.57 4.37 -4.44
C TRP A 320 -13.38 3.04 -5.15
N ARG A 321 -13.96 2.92 -6.35
CA ARG A 321 -13.73 1.82 -7.29
C ARG A 321 -13.18 2.36 -8.61
N PRO A 322 -12.30 1.61 -9.29
CA PRO A 322 -11.87 1.91 -10.66
C PRO A 322 -13.04 2.30 -11.57
N GLY A 323 -12.92 3.46 -12.21
CA GLY A 323 -13.92 4.04 -13.11
C GLY A 323 -14.87 5.05 -12.46
N GLN A 324 -14.94 5.14 -11.12
CA GLN A 324 -15.77 6.15 -10.46
C GLN A 324 -15.14 7.54 -10.57
N ALA A 325 -15.96 8.55 -10.85
CA ALA A 325 -15.52 9.93 -11.02
C ALA A 325 -15.23 10.67 -9.69
N ARG A 326 -15.75 10.19 -8.57
CA ARG A 326 -15.64 10.82 -7.23
C ARG A 326 -15.34 9.77 -6.16
N LEU A 327 -14.61 10.18 -5.13
CA LEU A 327 -14.55 9.45 -3.86
C LEU A 327 -15.90 9.55 -3.15
N ALA A 328 -16.32 8.47 -2.49
CA ALA A 328 -17.40 8.51 -1.50
C ALA A 328 -16.77 8.67 -0.10
N LEU A 329 -17.21 9.66 0.67
CA LEU A 329 -16.60 10.06 1.94
C LEU A 329 -17.59 9.94 3.10
N LYS A 330 -17.12 9.45 4.23
CA LYS A 330 -17.80 9.51 5.53
C LYS A 330 -16.87 10.14 6.55
N THR A 331 -17.37 11.10 7.30
CA THR A 331 -16.70 11.57 8.52
C THR A 331 -16.90 10.53 9.61
N ILE A 332 -15.84 10.24 10.36
CA ILE A 332 -15.87 9.33 11.50
C ILE A 332 -15.20 10.01 12.69
N GLU A 333 -15.55 9.58 13.89
CA GLU A 333 -14.89 10.00 15.13
C GLU A 333 -14.03 8.82 15.60
N LEU A 334 -12.71 8.96 15.46
CA LEU A 334 -11.78 7.98 16.02
C LEU A 334 -11.35 8.41 17.42
N PRO A 335 -11.13 7.45 18.33
CA PRO A 335 -10.40 7.74 19.57
C PRO A 335 -8.99 8.25 19.25
N GLU A 336 -8.35 8.88 20.23
CA GLU A 336 -6.95 9.27 20.08
C GLU A 336 -6.06 8.04 19.95
N LEU A 337 -5.57 7.79 18.73
CA LEU A 337 -4.77 6.61 18.42
C LEU A 337 -3.35 6.72 18.98
N ASN A 338 -2.93 5.70 19.73
CA ASN A 338 -1.62 5.63 20.39
C ASN A 338 -0.71 4.49 19.87
N ALA A 339 -1.09 3.83 18.78
CA ALA A 339 -0.35 2.70 18.22
C ALA A 339 0.97 3.05 17.51
N GLY A 340 1.25 4.32 17.19
CA GLY A 340 2.45 4.74 16.43
C GLY A 340 2.51 4.25 14.98
N SER A 341 1.40 3.73 14.43
CA SER A 341 1.20 3.35 13.03
C SER A 341 -0.19 3.77 12.57
N ASN A 342 -0.35 3.95 11.27
CA ASN A 342 -1.61 4.24 10.58
C ASN A 342 -2.07 3.11 9.66
N SER A 343 -1.32 1.99 9.61
CA SER A 343 -1.69 0.83 8.80
C SER A 343 -2.95 0.16 9.34
N PHE A 344 -3.92 -0.12 8.47
CA PHE A 344 -5.15 -0.83 8.83
C PHE A 344 -5.38 -2.00 7.87
N ALA A 345 -6.31 -2.89 8.21
CA ALA A 345 -6.79 -3.95 7.33
C ALA A 345 -8.30 -3.87 7.13
N VAL A 346 -8.78 -4.19 5.93
CA VAL A 346 -10.21 -4.39 5.70
C VAL A 346 -10.60 -5.81 6.12
N LEU A 347 -11.68 -5.92 6.91
CA LEU A 347 -12.24 -7.15 7.41
C LEU A 347 -13.59 -7.43 6.73
N ARG A 348 -13.73 -8.60 6.11
CA ARG A 348 -14.96 -9.07 5.46
C ARG A 348 -15.26 -10.52 5.76
#